data_AF-A0A8T4MBZ6-F1
#
_entry.id   AF-A0A8T4MBZ6-F1
#
_cell.length_a   1.000
_cell.length_b   1.000
_cell.length_c   1.000
_cell.angle_alpha   90.00
_cell.angle_beta   90.00
_cell.angle_gamma   90.00
#
_symmetry.space_group_name_H-M   'P 1'
#
loop_
_entity.id
_entity.type
_entity.pdbx_description
1 polymer ?
#
loop_
_entity_poly.entity_id
_entity_poly.type
_entity_poly.pdbx_seq_one_letter_code
_entity_poly.pdbx_strand_id
1 'polypeptide(L)'
;IGKSSNSEKIYEVQNSILREIELNEDLRTEILGITDGDVLTDTNKTVIKIDERLPDYLKCVAKVCALDAICELKSEDSEDVPTDKNIYAHAVAIAVDETTFNPKQLKLFCWVI
;
A
#
# COMPACT_ATOMS: atom_id res chain seq x y z
N ILE A 1 27.45 -7.36 -6.01
CA ILE A 1 26.22 -8.02 -6.56
C ILE A 1 25.29 -8.23 -5.38
N GLY A 2 24.06 -7.68 -5.35
CA GLY A 2 23.07 -8.11 -4.33
C GLY A 2 22.15 -7.09 -3.64
N LYS A 3 22.18 -5.79 -3.97
CA LYS A 3 21.12 -4.85 -3.52
C LYS A 3 20.02 -4.64 -4.56
N SER A 4 20.37 -4.63 -5.85
CA SER A 4 19.41 -4.42 -6.94
C SER A 4 18.38 -5.54 -7.07
N SER A 5 18.76 -6.81 -6.84
CA SER A 5 17.86 -7.95 -7.04
C SER A 5 16.72 -8.04 -6.04
N ASN A 6 16.91 -7.55 -4.81
CA ASN A 6 15.89 -7.63 -3.77
C ASN A 6 14.94 -6.44 -3.84
N SER A 7 15.46 -5.23 -4.10
CA SER A 7 14.62 -4.05 -4.32
C SER A 7 13.72 -4.20 -5.54
N GLU A 8 14.25 -4.78 -6.63
CA GLU A 8 13.51 -5.03 -7.86
C GLU A 8 12.38 -6.04 -7.64
N LYS A 9 12.67 -7.17 -6.98
CA LYS A 9 11.64 -8.16 -6.61
C LYS A 9 10.54 -7.59 -5.72
N ILE A 10 10.90 -6.80 -4.72
CA ILE A 10 9.91 -6.16 -3.83
C ILE A 10 9.06 -5.17 -4.62
N TYR A 11 9.68 -4.38 -5.49
CA TYR A 11 8.96 -3.46 -6.37
C TYR A 11 8.00 -4.20 -7.30
N GLU A 12 8.41 -5.29 -7.93
CA GLU A 12 7.55 -6.13 -8.79
C GLU A 12 6.34 -6.68 -8.02
N VAL A 13 6.56 -7.14 -6.78
CA VAL A 13 5.48 -7.60 -5.89
C VAL A 13 4.53 -6.45 -5.57
N GLN A 14 5.05 -5.31 -5.11
CA GLN A 14 4.23 -4.13 -4.79
C GLN A 14 3.42 -3.66 -6.00
N ASN A 15 4.06 -3.57 -7.17
CA ASN A 15 3.43 -3.16 -8.41
C ASN A 15 2.35 -4.15 -8.86
N SER A 16 2.60 -5.46 -8.77
CA SER A 16 1.57 -6.47 -9.09
C SER A 16 0.35 -6.34 -8.19
N ILE A 17 0.55 -6.16 -6.89
CA ILE A 17 -0.53 -6.04 -5.90
C ILE A 17 -1.33 -4.76 -6.15
N LEU A 18 -0.64 -3.62 -6.23
CA LEU A 18 -1.28 -2.32 -6.41
C LEU A 18 -2.02 -2.25 -7.74
N ARG A 19 -1.49 -2.87 -8.80
CA ARG A 19 -2.16 -2.93 -10.10
C ARG A 19 -3.46 -3.74 -10.05
N GLU A 20 -3.50 -4.84 -9.31
CA GLU A 20 -4.74 -5.61 -9.13
C GLU A 20 -5.80 -4.79 -8.38
N ILE A 21 -5.38 -4.01 -7.39
CA ILE A 21 -6.25 -3.12 -6.62
C ILE A 21 -6.79 -1.99 -7.51
N GLU A 22 -5.93 -1.33 -8.29
CA GLU A 22 -6.33 -0.28 -9.25
C GLU A 22 -7.33 -0.77 -10.30
N LEU A 23 -7.27 -2.04 -10.68
CA LEU A 23 -8.16 -2.62 -11.69
C LEU A 23 -9.46 -3.18 -11.11
N ASN A 24 -9.61 -3.20 -9.78
CA ASN A 24 -10.78 -3.74 -9.10
C ASN A 24 -11.68 -2.61 -8.57
N GLU A 25 -12.90 -2.52 -9.10
CA GLU A 25 -13.87 -1.47 -8.75
C GLU A 25 -14.29 -1.52 -7.27
N ASP A 26 -14.47 -2.71 -6.70
CA ASP A 26 -14.87 -2.86 -5.29
C ASP A 26 -13.77 -2.37 -4.34
N LEU A 27 -12.50 -2.72 -4.64
CA LEU A 27 -11.36 -2.30 -3.83
C LEU A 27 -11.11 -0.80 -3.97
N ARG A 28 -11.24 -0.25 -5.18
CA ARG A 28 -11.18 1.20 -5.40
C ARG A 28 -12.24 1.94 -4.61
N THR A 29 -13.48 1.46 -4.66
CA THR A 29 -14.61 2.06 -3.93
C THR A 29 -14.39 2.01 -2.42
N GLU A 30 -13.87 0.90 -1.90
CA GLU A 30 -13.47 0.79 -0.50
C GLU A 30 -12.44 1.87 -0.14
N ILE A 31 -11.33 1.97 -0.88
CA ILE A 31 -10.25 2.93 -0.62
C ILE A 31 -10.74 4.38 -0.64
N LEU A 32 -11.60 4.71 -1.60
CA LEU A 32 -12.20 6.03 -1.71
C LEU A 32 -13.09 6.39 -0.51
N GLY A 33 -13.62 5.40 0.21
CA GLY A 33 -14.38 5.59 1.44
C GLY A 33 -13.55 5.79 2.72
N ILE A 34 -12.22 5.55 2.67
CA ILE A 34 -11.36 5.53 3.86
C ILE A 34 -10.81 6.92 4.19
N THR A 35 -10.68 7.30 5.46
CA THR A 35 -10.15 8.62 5.81
C THR A 35 -8.69 8.77 5.37
N ASP A 36 -8.33 9.95 4.89
CA ASP A 36 -6.93 10.22 4.54
C ASP A 36 -6.06 10.19 5.80
N GLY A 37 -4.93 9.49 5.70
CA GLY A 37 -4.02 9.23 6.80
C GLY A 37 -4.25 7.90 7.51
N ASP A 38 -5.35 7.19 7.22
CA ASP A 38 -5.65 5.92 7.87
C ASP A 38 -4.79 4.78 7.32
N VAL A 39 -4.30 3.95 8.25
CA VAL A 39 -3.69 2.65 7.96
C VAL A 39 -4.80 1.63 7.78
N LEU A 40 -4.67 0.80 6.75
CA LEU A 40 -5.62 -0.28 6.52
C LEU A 40 -5.37 -1.44 7.48
N THR A 41 -6.46 -2.07 7.92
CA THR A 41 -6.45 -3.22 8.84
C THR A 41 -6.99 -4.48 8.17
N ASP A 42 -6.84 -5.63 8.84
CA ASP A 42 -7.35 -6.94 8.41
C ASP A 42 -8.86 -6.98 8.11
N THR A 43 -9.63 -6.00 8.60
CA THR A 43 -11.05 -5.84 8.26
C THR A 43 -11.31 -5.27 6.86
N ASN A 44 -10.31 -4.64 6.24
CA ASN A 44 -10.40 -4.08 4.90
C ASN A 44 -10.18 -5.16 3.83
N LYS A 45 -11.05 -5.22 2.82
CA LYS A 45 -10.91 -6.13 1.67
C LYS A 45 -9.59 -5.93 0.94
N THR A 46 -9.13 -4.69 0.88
CA THR A 46 -7.84 -4.32 0.29
C THR A 46 -6.68 -5.00 1.03
N VAL A 47 -6.71 -5.09 2.37
CA VAL A 47 -5.64 -5.76 3.15
C VAL A 47 -5.70 -7.26 2.95
N ILE A 48 -6.88 -7.87 3.00
CA ILE A 48 -7.06 -9.29 2.69
C ILE A 48 -6.45 -9.61 1.31
N LYS A 49 -6.70 -8.76 0.32
CA LYS A 49 -6.15 -8.92 -1.03
C LYS A 49 -4.63 -8.76 -1.09
N ILE A 50 -4.06 -7.83 -0.31
CA ILE A 50 -2.61 -7.65 -0.18
C ILE A 50 -2.00 -8.91 0.42
N ASP A 51 -2.57 -9.42 1.51
CA ASP A 51 -2.06 -10.59 2.24
C ASP A 51 -2.09 -11.86 1.39
N GLU A 52 -3.15 -12.08 0.59
CA GLU A 52 -3.25 -13.20 -0.36
C GLU A 52 -2.14 -13.23 -1.41
N ARG A 53 -1.53 -12.07 -1.70
CA ARG A 53 -0.51 -11.90 -2.75
C ARG A 53 0.88 -11.70 -2.16
N LEU A 54 0.97 -11.55 -0.85
CA LEU A 54 2.21 -11.28 -0.16
C LEU A 54 3.07 -12.55 -0.10
N PRO A 55 4.36 -12.48 -0.47
CA PRO A 55 5.30 -13.54 -0.18
C PRO A 55 5.59 -13.63 1.33
N ASP A 56 5.76 -14.85 1.86
CA ASP A 56 6.02 -15.11 3.29
C ASP A 56 7.24 -14.39 3.89
N TYR A 57 8.18 -13.95 3.05
CA TYR A 57 9.39 -13.25 3.48
C TYR A 57 9.20 -11.73 3.63
N LEU A 58 8.03 -11.20 3.26
CA LEU A 58 7.70 -9.79 3.35
C LEU A 58 6.63 -9.54 4.40
N LYS A 59 6.72 -8.38 5.02
CA LYS A 59 5.62 -7.76 5.76
C LYS A 59 5.36 -6.41 5.13
N CYS A 60 4.08 -6.07 4.95
CA CYS A 60 3.69 -4.78 4.40
C CYS A 60 2.57 -4.13 5.20
N VAL A 61 2.54 -2.80 5.16
CA VAL A 61 1.48 -1.95 5.69
C VAL A 61 0.96 -1.08 4.57
N ALA A 62 -0.36 -1.00 4.44
CA ALA A 62 -1.03 -0.15 3.48
C ALA A 62 -1.63 1.08 4.17
N LYS A 63 -1.44 2.25 3.56
CA LYS A 63 -1.95 3.52 4.07
C LYS A 63 -2.66 4.27 2.96
N VAL A 64 -3.80 4.87 3.28
CA VAL A 64 -4.55 5.74 2.38
C VAL A 64 -4.20 7.18 2.73
N CYS A 65 -3.90 7.99 1.73
CA CYS A 65 -3.56 9.40 1.92
C CYS A 65 -4.20 10.24 0.82
N ALA A 66 -4.33 11.54 1.07
CA ALA A 66 -4.66 12.50 0.01
C ALA A 66 -3.56 12.48 -1.06
N LEU A 67 -3.93 12.67 -2.33
CA LEU A 67 -3.01 12.53 -3.47
C LEU A 67 -1.82 13.51 -3.42
N ASP A 68 -2.02 14.71 -2.88
CA ASP A 68 -1.04 15.79 -2.78
C ASP A 68 -0.36 15.88 -1.40
N ALA A 69 -0.74 15.02 -0.46
CA ALA A 69 -0.16 15.00 0.87
C ALA A 69 1.07 14.10 0.99
N ILE A 70 1.95 14.45 1.93
CA ILE A 70 3.04 13.57 2.36
C ILE A 70 2.44 12.33 3.03
N CYS A 71 2.63 11.18 2.38
CA CYS A 71 2.18 9.89 2.89
C CYS A 71 3.38 9.12 3.45
N GLU A 72 3.61 9.25 4.76
CA GLU A 72 4.70 8.61 5.48
C GLU A 72 4.19 7.53 6.44
N LEU A 73 5.00 6.49 6.61
CA LEU A 73 4.81 5.47 7.62
C LEU A 73 5.57 5.89 8.88
N LYS A 74 4.83 6.06 9.97
CA LYS A 74 5.34 6.45 11.29
C LYS A 74 5.30 5.25 12.24
N SER A 75 6.05 5.34 13.34
CA SER A 75 6.05 4.29 14.38
C SER A 75 4.69 4.09 15.07
N GLU A 76 3.80 5.08 15.00
CA GLU A 76 2.43 5.02 15.52
C GLU A 76 1.45 4.30 14.59
N ASP A 77 1.82 4.09 13.32
CA ASP A 77 0.96 3.49 12.30
C ASP A 77 0.89 1.95 12.41
N SER A 78 1.90 1.32 13.00
CA SER A 78 1.93 -0.12 13.26
C SER A 78 3.02 -0.47 14.29
N GLU A 79 2.71 -1.40 15.19
CA GLU A 79 3.70 -1.91 16.17
C GLU A 79 4.89 -2.63 15.52
N ASP A 80 4.73 -3.02 14.25
CA ASP A 80 5.69 -3.82 13.51
C ASP A 80 6.66 -3.03 12.63
N VAL A 81 6.56 -1.69 12.61
CA VAL A 81 7.43 -0.86 11.77
C VAL A 81 8.88 -1.01 12.23
N PRO A 82 9.78 -1.55 11.40
CA PRO A 82 11.16 -1.79 11.80
C PRO A 82 11.94 -0.48 11.85
N THR A 83 12.82 -0.36 12.84
CA THR A 83 13.71 0.81 13.00
C THR A 83 15.09 0.61 12.36
N ASP A 84 15.45 -0.62 12.03
CA ASP A 84 16.78 -1.04 11.57
C ASP A 84 16.76 -1.67 10.16
N LYS A 85 15.61 -1.68 9.48
CA LYS A 85 15.43 -2.27 8.14
C LYS A 85 15.12 -1.21 7.09
N ASN A 86 15.46 -1.53 5.84
CA ASN A 86 15.03 -0.73 4.70
C ASN A 86 13.54 -0.96 4.45
N ILE A 87 12.76 0.13 4.45
CA ILE A 87 11.35 0.13 4.08
C ILE A 87 11.23 0.56 2.62
N TYR A 88 10.64 -0.29 1.81
CA TYR A 88 10.38 -0.06 0.40
C TYR A 88 8.95 0.45 0.25
N ALA A 89 8.76 1.58 -0.42
CA ALA A 89 7.44 2.18 -0.58
C ALA A 89 7.07 2.31 -2.06
N HIS A 90 5.85 1.92 -2.39
CA HIS A 90 5.27 2.14 -3.71
C HIS A 90 3.83 2.61 -3.57
N ALA A 91 3.36 3.45 -4.49
CA ALA A 91 2.06 4.08 -4.40
C ALA A 91 1.35 4.11 -5.75
N VAL A 92 0.03 4.10 -5.71
CA VAL A 92 -0.86 4.26 -6.87
C VAL A 92 -1.94 5.28 -6.57
N ALA A 93 -2.41 5.95 -7.61
CA ALA A 93 -3.52 6.89 -7.51
C ALA A 93 -4.85 6.15 -7.71
N ILE A 94 -5.76 6.29 -6.76
CA ILE A 94 -7.10 5.76 -6.80
C ILE A 94 -8.05 6.93 -6.99
N ALA A 95 -8.65 7.03 -8.17
CA ALA A 95 -9.66 8.03 -8.49
C ALA A 95 -11.00 7.36 -8.82
N VAL A 96 -12.09 8.09 -8.65
CA VAL A 96 -13.40 7.79 -9.24
C VAL A 96 -13.47 8.39 -10.64
N ASP A 97 -14.32 7.82 -11.47
CA ASP A 97 -14.79 8.34 -12.73
C ASP A 97 -15.51 9.71 -12.56
N GLU A 98 -15.69 10.43 -13.67
CA GLU A 98 -15.77 11.91 -13.87
C GLU A 98 -16.69 12.76 -12.97
N THR A 99 -17.42 12.18 -12.02
CA THR A 99 -18.49 12.83 -11.25
C THR A 99 -18.10 13.25 -9.83
N THR A 100 -17.09 12.62 -9.20
CA THR A 100 -16.63 12.97 -7.85
C THR A 100 -15.11 13.08 -7.83
N PHE A 101 -14.57 14.30 -7.77
CA PHE A 101 -13.12 14.50 -7.76
C PHE A 101 -12.56 14.54 -6.34
N ASN A 102 -12.37 13.36 -5.74
CA ASN A 102 -11.58 13.21 -4.51
C ASN A 102 -10.60 12.03 -4.63
N PRO A 103 -9.57 12.14 -5.51
CA PRO A 103 -8.61 11.06 -5.70
C PRO A 103 -7.73 10.89 -4.46
N LYS A 104 -7.41 9.64 -4.17
CA LYS A 104 -6.53 9.25 -3.06
C LYS A 104 -5.30 8.55 -3.59
N GLN A 105 -4.26 8.48 -2.77
CA GLN A 105 -3.15 7.56 -3.00
C GLN A 105 -3.29 6.38 -2.04
N LEU A 106 -3.17 5.16 -2.58
CA LEU A 106 -2.90 3.98 -1.79
C LEU A 106 -1.39 3.73 -1.81
N LYS A 107 -0.75 3.74 -0.65
CA LYS A 107 0.68 3.53 -0.51
C LYS A 107 0.97 2.27 0.30
N LEU A 108 1.78 1.39 -0.28
CA LEU A 108 2.21 0.15 0.32
C LEU A 108 3.66 0.27 0.77
N PHE A 109 3.91 -0.01 2.05
CA PHE A 109 5.21 0.04 2.68
C PHE A 109 5.61 -1.38 3.07
N CYS A 110 6.73 -1.87 2.56
CA CYS A 110 7.14 -3.27 2.70
C CYS A 110 8.56 -3.40 3.23
N TRP A 111 8.82 -4.44 4.00
CA TRP A 111 10.16 -4.81 4.47
C TRP A 111 10.31 -6.32 4.56
N VAL A 112 11.56 -6.78 4.52
CA VAL A 112 11.91 -8.20 4.68
C VAL A 112 11.85 -8.57 6.17
N ILE A 113 11.21 -9.69 6.49
CA ILE A 113 11.11 -10.23 7.87
C ILE A 113 12.45 -10.83 8.31
#